data_AF-F3CFY0-F1
#
_entry.id   AF-F3CFY0-F1
#
_cell.length_a   1.000
_cell.length_b   1.000
_cell.length_c   1.000
_cell.angle_alpha   90.00
_cell.angle_beta   90.00
_cell.angle_gamma   90.00
#
_symmetry.space_group_name_H-M   'P 1'
#
loop_
_entity.id
_entity.type
_entity.pdbx_description
1 polymer ?
#
loop_
_entity_poly.entity_id
_entity_poly.type
_entity_poly.pdbx_seq_one_letter_code
_entity_poly.pdbx_strand_id
1 'polypeptide(L)'
;GLAQLLFETVHGGASVGFMADLDMQQAYAWCDGLKADIAAGSLLLWVVAEDDNVLASAQLSLCQKPNGLNRAEVQKLMVLPSARGRGLGRQL
;
A
#
# COMPACT_ATOMS: atom_id res chain seq x y z
N GLY A 1 4.92 10.88 -0.65
CA GLY A 1 3.99 10.06 0.16
C GLY A 1 3.91 8.64 -0.36
N LEU A 2 2.73 8.18 -0.79
CA LEU A 2 2.47 6.76 -1.06
C LEU A 2 3.08 6.23 -2.37
N ALA A 3 3.04 7.00 -3.46
CA ALA A 3 3.68 6.61 -4.73
C ALA A 3 5.20 6.43 -4.57
N GLN A 4 5.85 7.34 -3.84
CA GLN A 4 7.28 7.21 -3.50
C GLN A 4 7.54 5.96 -2.67
N LEU A 5 6.71 5.66 -1.66
CA LEU A 5 6.85 4.43 -0.86
C LEU A 5 6.80 3.18 -1.76
N LEU A 6 5.87 3.11 -2.71
CA LEU A 6 5.80 2.00 -3.66
C LEU A 6 7.07 1.91 -4.50
N PHE A 7 7.47 3.03 -5.10
CA PHE A 7 8.66 3.13 -5.95
C PHE A 7 9.93 2.65 -5.23
N GLU A 8 10.19 3.19 -4.04
CA GLU A 8 11.33 2.78 -3.19
C GLU A 8 11.25 1.31 -2.77
N THR A 9 10.04 0.79 -2.53
CA THR A 9 9.85 -0.60 -2.14
C THR A 9 10.20 -1.55 -3.28
N VAL A 10 9.75 -1.25 -4.50
CA VAL A 10 10.00 -2.06 -5.70
C VAL A 10 11.46 -1.98 -6.12
N HIS A 11 12.04 -0.79 -6.18
CA HIS A 11 13.47 -0.62 -6.48
C HIS A 11 14.40 -1.11 -5.35
N GLY A 12 13.88 -1.20 -4.13
CA GLY A 12 14.52 -1.91 -3.02
C GLY A 12 14.45 -3.44 -3.13
N GLY A 13 13.92 -4.00 -4.23
CA GLY A 13 13.90 -5.42 -4.54
C GLY A 13 12.70 -6.20 -4.00
N ALA A 14 11.68 -5.53 -3.45
CA ALA A 14 10.51 -6.22 -2.93
C ALA A 14 9.50 -6.56 -4.04
N SER A 15 8.99 -7.79 -4.03
CA SER A 15 7.95 -8.23 -4.96
C SER A 15 6.55 -7.85 -4.45
N VAL A 16 6.10 -6.64 -4.82
CA VAL A 16 4.77 -6.10 -4.41
C VAL A 16 3.79 -5.93 -5.58
N GLY A 17 4.02 -6.63 -6.70
CA GLY A 17 3.14 -6.64 -7.88
C GLY A 17 3.59 -5.72 -9.02
N PHE A 18 4.82 -5.22 -8.98
CA PHE A 18 5.45 -4.41 -10.02
C PHE A 18 6.85 -4.93 -10.34
N MET A 19 7.35 -4.56 -11.51
CA MET A 19 8.66 -4.97 -12.02
C MET A 19 9.70 -3.86 -11.82
N ALA A 20 10.97 -4.19 -12.08
CA ALA A 20 12.10 -3.28 -11.86
C ALA A 20 12.09 -2.03 -12.77
N ASP A 21 11.32 -2.04 -13.84
CA ASP A 21 11.07 -0.92 -14.75
C ASP A 21 9.89 -0.04 -14.33
N LEU A 22 9.37 -0.22 -13.10
CA LEU A 22 8.37 0.67 -12.51
C LEU A 22 8.84 2.13 -12.55
N ASP A 23 8.03 2.99 -13.15
CA ASP A 23 8.23 4.44 -13.12
C ASP A 23 7.25 5.14 -12.15
N MET A 24 7.47 6.43 -11.93
CA MET A 24 6.60 7.23 -11.06
C MET A 24 5.19 7.41 -11.64
N GLN A 25 5.02 7.36 -12.97
CA GLN A 25 3.70 7.49 -13.60
C GLN A 25 2.82 6.28 -13.24
N GLN A 26 3.36 5.08 -13.34
CA GLN A 26 2.71 3.84 -12.91
C GLN A 26 2.45 3.84 -11.40
N ALA A 27 3.37 4.36 -10.58
CA ALA A 27 3.17 4.47 -9.14
C ALA A 27 2.03 5.44 -8.77
N TYR A 28 1.89 6.56 -9.48
CA TYR A 28 0.74 7.47 -9.33
C TYR A 28 -0.56 6.83 -9.83
N ALA A 29 -0.53 6.17 -10.98
CA ALA A 29 -1.71 5.46 -11.51
C ALA A 29 -2.23 4.40 -10.53
N TRP A 30 -1.32 3.68 -9.87
CA TRP A 30 -1.68 2.78 -8.77
C TRP A 30 -2.37 3.52 -7.62
N CYS A 31 -1.81 4.66 -7.17
CA CYS A 31 -2.42 5.47 -6.10
C CYS A 31 -3.83 5.96 -6.47
N ASP A 32 -4.04 6.35 -7.72
CA ASP A 32 -5.35 6.79 -8.20
C ASP A 32 -6.37 5.64 -8.24
N GLY A 33 -5.93 4.43 -8.59
CA GLY A 33 -6.76 3.22 -8.49
C GLY A 33 -7.26 2.96 -7.06
N LEU A 34 -6.41 3.17 -6.05
CA LEU A 34 -6.81 3.01 -4.64
C LEU A 34 -7.96 3.96 -4.24
N LYS A 35 -8.01 5.18 -4.81
CA LYS A 35 -9.07 6.15 -4.48
C LYS A 35 -10.44 5.61 -4.86
N ALA A 36 -10.56 4.93 -5.99
CA ALA A 36 -11.81 4.36 -6.45
C ALA A 36 -12.29 3.24 -5.50
N ASP A 37 -11.40 2.34 -5.10
CA ASP A 37 -11.73 1.22 -4.22
C ASP A 37 -12.08 1.67 -2.79
N ILE A 38 -11.36 2.68 -2.28
CA ILE A 38 -11.67 3.31 -0.99
C ILE A 38 -13.04 4.00 -1.05
N ALA A 39 -13.32 4.76 -2.11
CA ALA A 39 -14.62 5.42 -2.29
C ALA A 39 -15.78 4.41 -2.43
N ALA A 40 -15.51 3.24 -3.04
CA ALA A 40 -16.46 2.14 -3.14
C ALA A 40 -16.62 1.33 -1.84
N GLY A 41 -15.81 1.60 -0.81
CA GLY A 41 -15.82 0.86 0.47
C GLY A 41 -15.32 -0.58 0.36
N SER A 42 -14.65 -0.95 -0.74
CA SER A 42 -14.05 -2.27 -0.92
C SER A 42 -12.65 -2.37 -0.32
N LEU A 43 -11.99 -1.24 -0.07
CA LEU A 43 -10.61 -1.19 0.39
C LEU A 43 -10.45 -0.24 1.58
N LEU A 44 -9.76 -0.71 2.61
CA LEU A 44 -9.28 0.10 3.73
C LEU A 44 -7.78 0.32 3.58
N LEU A 45 -7.31 1.54 3.84
CA LEU A 45 -5.93 1.95 3.71
C LEU A 45 -5.49 2.71 4.97
N TRP A 46 -4.35 2.30 5.53
CA TRP A 46 -3.67 3.02 6.61
C TRP A 46 -2.26 3.40 6.18
N VAL A 47 -1.80 4.53 6.71
CA VAL A 47 -0.43 5.02 6.53
C VAL A 47 0.16 5.45 7.86
N VAL A 48 1.46 5.26 8.01
CA VAL A 48 2.26 5.98 9.00
C VAL A 48 2.95 7.12 8.26
N ALA A 49 2.68 8.35 8.65
CA ALA A 49 3.26 9.54 8.02
C ALA A 49 3.84 10.49 9.07
N GLU A 50 4.94 11.14 8.69
CA GLU A 50 5.50 12.31 9.36
C GLU A 50 5.26 13.49 8.40
N ASP A 51 4.34 14.39 8.73
CA ASP A 51 3.79 15.39 7.80
C ASP A 51 3.31 14.76 6.48
N ASP A 52 3.82 15.22 5.33
CA ASP A 52 3.49 14.68 4.00
C ASP A 52 4.35 13.46 3.59
N ASN A 53 5.27 13.03 4.47
CA ASN A 53 6.16 11.92 4.21
C ASN A 53 5.59 10.59 4.76
N VAL A 54 5.14 9.73 3.85
CA VAL A 54 4.60 8.41 4.21
C VAL A 54 5.75 7.42 4.39
N LEU A 55 5.91 6.93 5.61
CA LEU A 55 6.96 5.99 6.00
C LEU A 55 6.55 4.52 5.83
N ALA A 56 5.26 4.24 6.02
CA ALA A 56 4.71 2.90 5.89
C ALA A 56 3.24 2.94 5.48
N SER A 57 2.76 1.83 4.91
CA SER A 57 1.37 1.65 4.48
C SER A 57 0.94 0.20 4.66
N ALA A 58 -0.36 -0.02 4.88
CA ALA A 58 -1.01 -1.33 4.83
C ALA A 58 -2.41 -1.19 4.25
N GLN A 59 -2.88 -2.23 3.56
CA GLN A 59 -4.22 -2.26 2.96
C GLN A 59 -4.96 -3.52 3.35
N LEU A 60 -6.29 -3.40 3.46
CA LEU A 60 -7.20 -4.51 3.67
C LEU A 60 -8.33 -4.47 2.64
N SER A 61 -8.33 -5.42 1.71
CA SER A 61 -9.39 -5.57 0.70
C SER A 61 -10.52 -6.44 1.24
N LEU A 62 -11.71 -5.85 1.36
CA LEU A 62 -12.90 -6.50 1.89
C LEU A 62 -13.58 -7.31 0.78
N CYS A 63 -13.83 -8.59 1.01
CA CYS A 63 -14.51 -9.39 0.01
C CYS A 63 -15.98 -8.96 -0.14
N GLN A 64 -16.37 -8.57 -1.34
CA GLN A 64 -17.75 -8.12 -1.63
C GLN A 64 -18.68 -9.24 -2.14
N LYS A 65 -18.18 -10.49 -2.25
CA LYS A 65 -19.03 -11.60 -2.68
C LYS A 65 -20.02 -11.96 -1.56
N PRO A 66 -21.30 -12.26 -1.85
CA PRO A 66 -22.31 -12.53 -0.82
C PRO A 66 -21.90 -13.63 0.19
N ASN A 67 -21.23 -14.68 -0.28
CA ASN A 67 -20.74 -15.78 0.55
C ASN A 67 -19.34 -15.53 1.15
N GLY A 68 -18.84 -14.30 1.11
CA GLY A 68 -17.47 -13.96 1.46
C GLY A 68 -17.29 -12.83 2.46
N LEU A 69 -18.37 -12.32 3.04
CA LEU A 69 -18.31 -11.13 3.91
C LEU A 69 -17.52 -11.34 5.21
N ASN A 70 -17.20 -12.59 5.57
CA ASN A 70 -16.35 -12.93 6.73
C ASN A 70 -14.84 -13.02 6.38
N ARG A 71 -14.40 -12.58 5.19
CA ARG A 71 -12.98 -12.57 4.85
C ARG A 71 -12.55 -11.26 4.20
N ALA A 72 -11.25 -10.99 4.34
CA ALA A 72 -10.56 -9.91 3.70
C ALA A 72 -9.12 -10.33 3.38
N GLU A 73 -8.47 -9.60 2.48
CA GLU A 73 -7.08 -9.82 2.09
C GLU A 73 -6.21 -8.66 2.57
N VAL A 74 -5.20 -8.97 3.39
CA VAL A 74 -4.15 -8.01 3.72
C VAL A 74 -3.20 -7.93 2.53
N GLN A 75 -3.00 -6.73 2.02
CA GLN A 75 -2.11 -6.49 0.88
C GLN A 75 -1.30 -5.20 1.05
N LYS A 76 -0.25 -5.05 0.24
CA LYS A 76 0.58 -3.84 0.15
C LYS A 76 1.05 -3.31 1.52
N LEU A 77 1.41 -4.22 2.44
CA LEU A 77 2.17 -3.88 3.64
C LEU A 77 3.59 -3.50 3.22
N MET A 78 3.90 -2.21 3.28
CA MET A 78 5.17 -1.64 2.81
C MET A 78 5.73 -0.69 3.86
N VAL A 79 7.04 -0.74 4.07
CA VAL A 79 7.77 0.16 4.96
C VAL A 79 9.00 0.64 4.20
N LEU A 80 9.21 1.97 4.17
CA LEU A 80 10.40 2.58 3.57
C LEU A 80 11.66 1.91 4.10
N PRO A 81 12.66 1.61 3.26
CA PRO A 81 13.90 0.96 3.69
C PRO A 81 14.55 1.62 4.92
N SER A 82 14.58 2.96 4.95
CA SER A 82 15.14 3.77 6.04
C SER A 82 14.32 3.75 7.34
N ALA A 83 13.06 3.31 7.29
CA ALA A 83 12.14 3.27 8.43
C ALA A 83 11.88 1.84 8.95
N ARG A 84 12.50 0.82 8.36
CA ARG A 84 12.37 -0.58 8.78
C ARG A 84 13.00 -0.82 10.16
N GLY A 85 12.55 -1.87 10.86
CA GLY A 85 13.03 -2.22 12.19
C GLY A 85 12.50 -1.34 13.33
N ARG A 86 11.71 -0.30 13.03
CA ARG A 86 11.12 0.63 14.01
C ARG A 86 9.72 0.22 14.51
N GLY A 87 9.26 -0.99 14.19
CA GLY A 87 7.94 -1.50 14.61
C GLY A 87 6.73 -0.99 13.80
N LEU A 88 6.94 -0.14 12.78
CA LEU A 88 5.85 0.48 12.01
C LEU A 88 4.91 -0.54 11.34
N GLY A 89 5.46 -1.62 10.80
CA GLY A 89 4.66 -2.68 10.19
C GLY A 89 3.85 -3.53 11.17
N ARG A 90 4.14 -3.47 12.48
CA ARG A 90 3.34 -4.10 13.54
C ARG A 90 2.26 -3.16 14.07
N GLN A 91 2.51 -1.86 14.00
CA GLN A 91 1.58 -0.82 14.43
C GLN A 91 0.41 -0.69 13.46
N LEU A 92 0.69 -0.80 12.14
CA LEU A 92 -0.30 -0.94 11.08
C LEU A 92 -1.04 -2.26 11.20
#